data_AF-A0A7L1YFW8-F1
#
_entry.id   AF-A0A7L1YFW8-F1
#
_cell.length_a   1.000
_cell.length_b   1.000
_cell.length_c   1.000
_cell.angle_alpha   90.00
_cell.angle_beta   90.00
_cell.angle_gamma   90.00
#
_symmetry.space_group_name_H-M   'P 1'
#
loop_
_entity.id
_entity.type
_entity.pdbx_description
1 polymer ?
#
loop_
_entity_poly.entity_id
_entity_poly.type
_entity_poly.pdbx_seq_one_letter_code
_entity_poly.pdbx_strand_id
1 'polypeptide(L)'
;ERTRWLLFRGAQACMEGAGPAARPPGPDPDPEPPGDAQGAGPRWNGQLLIGQDGKLRRRPAERVPPVGASRACSSCVRTTDVKEVCTQCDRFVCQNCSRLCGCCNTVTCSLCSTVDYADVGEQVLCNGCSIFQV
;
A
#
# COMPACT_ATOMS: atom_id res chain seq x y z
N GLU A 1 -38.03 20.21 16.51
CA GLU A 1 -36.74 20.41 15.79
C GLU A 1 -35.49 20.53 16.70
N ARG A 2 -35.52 19.99 17.93
CA ARG A 2 -34.44 20.15 18.92
C ARG A 2 -33.18 19.34 18.62
N THR A 3 -33.35 18.12 18.09
CA THR A 3 -32.22 17.23 17.73
C THR A 3 -31.39 17.80 16.58
N ARG A 4 -32.06 18.35 15.56
CA ARG A 4 -31.39 18.99 14.42
C ARG A 4 -30.53 20.17 14.90
N TRP A 5 -31.08 21.03 15.74
CA TRP A 5 -30.33 22.17 16.30
C TRP A 5 -29.11 21.73 17.11
N LEU A 6 -29.22 20.68 17.93
CA LEU A 6 -28.09 20.12 18.68
C LEU A 6 -26.99 19.58 17.76
N LEU A 7 -27.36 18.92 16.66
CA LEU A 7 -26.40 18.40 15.68
C LEU A 7 -25.65 19.53 14.97
N PHE A 8 -26.35 20.59 14.53
CA PHE A 8 -25.71 21.73 13.88
C PHE A 8 -24.78 22.50 14.84
N ARG A 9 -25.22 22.69 16.09
CA ARG A 9 -24.40 23.39 17.10
C ARG A 9 -23.19 22.59 17.54
N GLY A 10 -23.31 21.26 17.63
CA GLY A 10 -22.19 20.37 17.91
C GLY A 10 -21.14 20.38 16.78
N ALA A 11 -21.58 20.40 15.52
CA ALA A 11 -20.68 20.49 14.37
C ALA A 11 -19.91 21.82 14.34
N GLN A 12 -20.56 22.93 14.70
CA GLN A 12 -19.92 24.23 14.78
C GLN A 12 -18.83 24.29 15.85
N ALA A 13 -19.08 23.75 17.05
CA ALA A 13 -18.08 23.69 18.13
C ALA A 13 -16.83 22.85 17.75
N CYS A 14 -16.99 21.81 16.93
CA CYS A 14 -15.86 21.01 16.43
C CYS A 14 -14.99 21.78 15.43
N MET A 15 -15.55 22.73 14.67
CA MET A 15 -14.79 23.55 13.73
C MET A 15 -14.08 24.73 14.42
N GLU A 16 -14.68 25.30 15.46
CA GLU A 16 -14.14 26.45 16.20
C GLU A 16 -12.92 26.09 17.08
N GLY A 17 -12.79 24.82 17.50
CA GLY A 17 -11.59 24.31 18.18
C GLY A 17 -10.35 24.14 17.28
N ALA A 18 -10.45 24.43 15.98
CA ALA A 18 -9.39 24.32 14.99
C ALA A 18 -8.91 25.69 14.46
N GLY A 19 -9.11 26.77 15.22
CA GLY A 19 -8.44 28.05 14.98
C GLY A 19 -7.00 28.04 15.49
N PRO A 20 -6.05 28.75 14.84
CA PRO A 20 -4.66 28.76 15.27
C PRO A 20 -4.57 29.34 16.68
N ALA A 21 -3.81 28.67 17.55
CA ALA A 21 -3.52 29.14 18.89
C ALA A 21 -3.11 30.62 18.86
N ALA A 22 -3.92 31.48 19.47
CA ALA A 22 -3.59 32.87 19.68
C ALA A 22 -2.25 32.95 20.43
N ARG A 23 -1.22 33.50 19.77
CA ARG A 23 0.04 33.84 20.44
C ARG A 23 -0.24 35.01 21.39
N PRO A 24 0.34 35.04 22.60
CA PRO A 24 0.24 36.23 23.46
C PRO A 24 0.97 37.42 22.81
N PRO A 25 0.57 38.67 23.09
CA PRO A 25 1.19 39.85 22.50
C PRO A 25 2.57 40.07 23.12
N GLY A 26 3.61 39.94 22.30
CA GLY A 26 4.97 40.37 22.60
C GLY A 26 5.34 41.55 21.69
N PRO A 27 6.21 42.48 22.13
CA PRO A 27 6.49 43.72 21.42
C PRO A 27 7.36 43.49 20.16
N ASP A 28 6.98 44.15 19.06
CA ASP A 28 7.76 44.32 17.81
C ASP A 28 9.13 44.99 18.07
N PRO A 29 10.21 44.70 17.29
CA PRO A 29 10.37 45.29 15.95
C PRO A 29 11.10 44.48 14.83
N ASP A 30 10.69 44.76 13.57
CA ASP A 30 11.40 44.81 12.25
C ASP A 30 11.87 43.52 11.48
N PRO A 31 12.11 43.54 10.14
CA PRO A 31 11.37 42.74 9.15
C PRO A 31 12.26 42.13 8.03
N GLU A 32 12.42 40.81 7.89
CA GLU A 32 13.20 40.22 6.77
C GLU A 32 12.58 38.87 6.28
N PRO A 33 12.83 38.41 5.03
CA PRO A 33 11.78 37.94 4.11
C PRO A 33 11.77 36.39 3.85
N PRO A 34 11.03 35.90 2.84
CA PRO A 34 10.11 34.77 2.97
C PRO A 34 10.81 33.40 3.04
N GLY A 35 10.67 32.69 4.16
CA GLY A 35 11.11 31.31 4.32
C GLY A 35 9.96 30.33 4.10
N ASP A 36 10.17 29.39 3.18
CA ASP A 36 9.22 28.40 2.67
C ASP A 36 8.20 27.84 3.68
N ALA A 37 6.91 28.10 3.40
CA ALA A 37 5.80 27.40 4.00
C ALA A 37 5.70 25.97 3.43
N GLN A 38 6.58 25.07 3.85
CA GLN A 38 6.33 23.64 3.74
C GLN A 38 5.58 23.16 4.98
N GLY A 39 4.29 23.52 5.02
CA GLY A 39 3.29 22.92 5.89
C GLY A 39 2.99 21.48 5.48
N ALA A 40 3.99 20.60 5.51
CA ALA A 40 3.79 19.17 5.44
C ALA A 40 3.29 18.70 6.82
N GLY A 41 2.00 18.90 7.08
CA GLY A 41 1.32 18.27 8.21
C GLY A 41 1.59 16.75 8.16
N PRO A 42 1.88 16.08 9.30
CA PRO A 42 2.15 14.64 9.29
C PRO A 42 0.95 13.93 8.66
N ARG A 43 1.13 13.27 7.52
CA ARG A 43 0.09 12.47 6.86
C ARG A 43 -0.32 11.33 7.80
N TRP A 44 -1.53 11.37 8.34
CA TRP A 44 -2.05 10.41 9.34
C TRP A 44 -2.43 9.09 8.67
N ASN A 45 -1.46 8.37 8.10
CA ASN A 45 -1.68 7.08 7.45
C ASN A 45 -1.41 5.88 8.39
N GLY A 46 -1.57 6.03 9.71
CA GLY A 46 -1.28 4.97 10.68
C GLY A 46 -2.41 4.80 11.69
N GLN A 47 -2.83 3.56 11.92
CA GLN A 47 -3.79 3.23 12.98
C GLN A 47 -3.17 3.56 14.35
N LEU A 48 -3.85 4.40 15.13
CA LEU A 48 -3.45 4.81 16.48
C LEU A 48 -4.01 3.82 17.50
N LEU A 49 -3.23 3.48 18.54
CA LEU A 49 -3.66 2.66 19.65
C LEU A 49 -3.84 3.53 20.91
N ILE A 50 -4.91 3.29 21.67
CA ILE A 50 -5.11 3.91 22.99
C ILE A 50 -4.22 3.19 24.00
N GLY A 51 -3.23 3.90 24.54
CA GLY A 51 -2.36 3.40 25.60
C GLY A 51 -3.14 3.21 26.91
N GLN A 52 -2.56 2.44 27.83
CA GLN A 52 -3.13 2.24 29.17
C GLN A 52 -3.23 3.56 29.98
N ASP A 53 -2.46 4.57 29.56
CA ASP A 53 -2.50 5.95 30.05
C ASP A 53 -3.56 6.83 29.35
N GLY A 54 -4.39 6.24 28.48
CA GLY A 54 -5.41 6.93 27.69
C GLY A 54 -4.88 7.73 26.50
N LYS A 55 -3.57 7.72 26.25
CA LYS A 55 -2.96 8.52 25.17
C LYS A 55 -2.91 7.75 23.86
N LEU A 56 -3.11 8.46 22.74
CA LEU A 56 -2.98 7.88 21.41
C LEU A 56 -1.50 7.71 21.05
N ARG A 57 -1.09 6.46 20.79
CA ARG A 57 0.27 6.12 20.37
C ARG A 57 0.25 5.56 18.95
N ARG A 58 1.29 5.90 18.18
CA ARG A 58 1.53 5.21 16.90
C ARG A 58 1.85 3.75 17.20
N ARG A 59 1.10 2.83 16.59
CA ARG A 59 1.49 1.42 16.59
C ARG A 59 2.90 1.33 15.98
N PRO A 60 3.86 0.63 16.61
CA PRO A 60 5.12 0.32 15.94
C PRO A 60 4.79 -0.25 14.56
N ALA A 61 5.49 0.19 13.53
CA ALA A 61 5.36 -0.37 12.18
C ALA A 61 5.97 -1.77 12.17
N GLU A 62 5.37 -2.67 12.93
CA GLU A 62 5.57 -4.08 12.75
C GLU A 62 5.08 -4.36 11.33
N ARG A 63 5.98 -4.82 10.48
CA ARG A 63 5.70 -5.27 9.11
C ARG A 63 4.86 -6.54 9.15
N VAL A 64 3.80 -6.55 9.95
CA VAL A 64 2.74 -7.53 9.86
C VAL A 64 2.12 -7.27 8.50
N PRO A 65 2.23 -8.22 7.55
CA PRO A 65 1.49 -8.11 6.31
C PRO A 65 0.03 -7.82 6.67
N PRO A 66 -0.65 -6.88 6.00
CA PRO A 66 -2.00 -6.51 6.36
C PRO A 66 -2.80 -7.78 6.59
N VAL A 67 -3.39 -7.91 7.78
CA VAL A 67 -4.25 -9.03 8.14
C VAL A 67 -5.37 -9.02 7.11
N GLY A 68 -5.28 -9.88 6.08
CA GLY A 68 -6.15 -9.82 4.90
C GLY A 68 -5.45 -9.91 3.54
N ALA A 69 -4.12 -9.87 3.44
CA ALA A 69 -3.45 -10.26 2.18
C ALA A 69 -3.80 -11.73 1.89
N SER A 70 -4.55 -11.96 0.83
CA SER A 70 -5.09 -13.30 0.55
C SER A 70 -3.95 -14.30 0.43
N ARG A 71 -3.97 -15.34 1.27
CA ARG A 71 -3.07 -16.49 1.14
C ARG A 71 -3.39 -17.36 -0.09
N ALA A 72 -4.21 -16.85 -1.00
CA ALA A 72 -4.56 -17.48 -2.26
C ALA A 72 -3.48 -17.28 -3.34
N CYS A 73 -3.33 -18.26 -4.22
CA CYS A 73 -2.61 -18.12 -5.48
C CYS A 73 -3.38 -17.16 -6.40
N SER A 74 -2.71 -16.20 -7.04
CA SER A 74 -3.38 -15.25 -7.96
C SER A 74 -3.94 -15.91 -9.21
N SER A 75 -3.43 -17.08 -9.63
CA SER A 75 -3.93 -17.79 -10.82
C SER A 75 -5.10 -18.72 -10.52
N CYS A 76 -5.01 -19.54 -9.46
CA CYS A 76 -6.02 -20.58 -9.16
C CYS A 76 -6.86 -20.30 -7.91
N VAL A 77 -6.61 -19.18 -7.22
CA VAL A 77 -7.33 -18.73 -6.01
C VAL A 77 -7.27 -19.70 -4.82
N ARG A 78 -6.61 -20.84 -4.96
CA ARG A 78 -6.39 -21.80 -3.88
C ARG A 78 -5.40 -21.25 -2.87
N THR A 79 -5.71 -21.42 -1.59
CA THR A 79 -4.78 -21.12 -0.50
C THR A 79 -3.67 -22.16 -0.44
N THR A 80 -2.43 -21.72 -0.43
CA THR A 80 -1.25 -22.59 -0.37
C THR A 80 -0.20 -21.92 0.51
N ASP A 81 0.51 -22.71 1.32
CA ASP A 81 1.52 -22.20 2.25
C ASP A 81 2.85 -21.88 1.54
N VAL A 82 3.16 -22.61 0.47
CA VAL A 82 4.34 -22.38 -0.36
C VAL A 82 3.92 -21.61 -1.61
N LYS A 83 4.49 -20.42 -1.79
CA LYS A 83 4.24 -19.56 -2.93
C LYS A 83 5.52 -18.94 -3.46
N GLU A 84 5.53 -18.75 -4.76
CA GLU A 84 6.57 -18.02 -5.47
C GLU A 84 6.00 -16.69 -6.01
N VAL A 85 6.88 -15.75 -6.35
CA VAL A 85 6.49 -14.47 -6.94
C VAL A 85 6.82 -14.52 -8.43
N CYS A 86 5.82 -14.25 -9.26
CA CYS A 86 6.05 -14.11 -10.70
C CYS A 86 6.88 -12.86 -10.99
N THR A 87 8.02 -12.99 -11.66
CA THR A 87 8.92 -11.85 -11.96
C THR A 87 8.35 -10.84 -12.94
N GLN A 88 7.30 -11.21 -13.68
CA GLN A 88 6.69 -10.35 -14.71
C GLN A 88 5.54 -9.48 -14.17
N CYS A 89 4.85 -9.93 -13.13
CA CYS A 89 3.67 -9.22 -12.61
C CYS A 89 3.65 -9.09 -11.08
N ASP A 90 4.69 -9.54 -10.39
CA ASP A 90 4.88 -9.46 -8.93
C ASP A 90 3.74 -10.07 -8.10
N ARG A 91 2.98 -10.99 -8.70
CA ARG A 91 1.87 -11.70 -8.04
C ARG A 91 2.32 -13.03 -7.47
N PHE A 92 1.78 -13.37 -6.30
CA PHE A 92 2.03 -14.64 -5.62
C PHE A 92 1.29 -15.80 -6.31
N VAL A 93 2.01 -16.85 -6.65
CA VAL A 93 1.46 -18.06 -7.27
C VAL A 93 1.91 -19.32 -6.53
N CYS A 94 1.06 -20.36 -6.55
CA CYS A 94 1.43 -21.67 -6.01
C CYS A 94 2.33 -22.41 -7.01
N GLN A 95 3.04 -23.46 -6.55
CA GLN A 95 3.95 -24.27 -7.38
C GLN A 95 3.28 -24.86 -8.64
N ASN A 96 1.99 -25.19 -8.59
CA ASN A 96 1.26 -25.68 -9.76
C ASN A 96 0.96 -24.59 -10.80
N CYS A 97 0.97 -23.32 -10.39
CA CYS A 97 0.71 -22.17 -11.24
C CYS A 97 1.99 -21.40 -11.60
N SER A 98 3.12 -21.73 -10.98
CA SER A 98 4.43 -21.25 -11.38
C SER A 98 5.01 -22.12 -12.49
N ARG A 99 5.75 -21.47 -13.38
CA ARG A 99 6.49 -22.06 -14.49
C ARG A 99 7.86 -21.42 -14.55
N LEU A 100 8.87 -22.17 -14.97
CA LEU A 100 10.20 -21.64 -15.23
C LEU A 100 10.34 -21.36 -16.72
N CYS A 101 10.85 -20.18 -17.06
CA CYS A 101 11.19 -19.88 -18.43
C CYS A 101 12.43 -20.68 -18.86
N GLY A 102 12.36 -21.40 -19.97
CA GLY A 102 13.47 -22.18 -20.52
C GLY A 102 14.68 -21.34 -20.94
N CYS A 103 14.50 -20.05 -21.25
CA CYS A 103 15.59 -19.16 -21.66
C CYS A 103 16.29 -18.48 -20.48
N CYS A 104 15.54 -17.83 -19.59
CA CYS A 104 16.12 -17.02 -18.50
C CYS A 104 15.96 -17.63 -17.10
N ASN A 105 15.34 -18.81 -17.00
CA ASN A 105 15.11 -19.56 -15.77
C ASN A 105 14.37 -18.78 -14.66
N THR A 106 13.68 -17.70 -15.01
CA THR A 106 12.88 -16.92 -14.06
C THR A 106 11.52 -17.57 -13.82
N VAL A 107 11.03 -17.44 -12.59
CA VAL A 107 9.68 -17.89 -12.23
C VAL A 107 8.62 -16.97 -12.83
N THR A 108 7.70 -17.55 -13.58
CA THR A 108 6.56 -16.86 -14.19
C THR A 108 5.25 -17.56 -13.86
N CYS A 109 4.16 -16.82 -13.81
CA CYS A 109 2.83 -17.43 -13.67
C CYS A 109 2.33 -17.93 -15.03
N SER A 110 1.36 -18.84 -15.01
CA SER A 110 0.69 -19.36 -16.21
C SER A 110 0.16 -18.30 -17.18
N LEU A 111 -0.13 -17.07 -16.70
CA LEU A 111 -0.62 -15.95 -17.53
C LEU A 111 0.51 -15.11 -18.13
N CYS A 112 1.70 -15.15 -17.52
CA CYS A 112 2.89 -14.43 -17.96
C CYS A 112 3.89 -15.33 -18.73
N SER A 113 3.43 -16.53 -19.08
CA SER A 113 4.21 -17.53 -19.81
C SER A 113 3.46 -18.00 -21.05
N THR A 114 4.20 -18.25 -22.12
CA THR A 114 3.71 -18.89 -23.35
C THR A 114 4.38 -20.25 -23.50
N VAL A 115 3.63 -21.24 -23.97
CA VAL A 115 4.21 -22.54 -24.35
C VAL A 115 4.54 -22.47 -25.83
N ASP A 116 5.82 -22.55 -26.14
CA ASP A 116 6.33 -22.69 -27.49
C ASP A 116 6.30 -24.17 -27.89
N TYR A 117 5.78 -24.40 -29.09
CA TYR A 117 5.65 -25.71 -29.74
C TYR A 117 6.51 -25.81 -31.01
N ALA A 118 7.41 -24.85 -31.24
CA ALA A 118 8.21 -24.77 -32.47
C ALA A 118 9.34 -25.82 -32.55
N ASP A 119 9.83 -26.33 -31.42
CA ASP A 119 10.91 -27.32 -31.37
C ASP A 119 10.38 -28.74 -31.03
N VAL A 120 11.26 -29.74 -31.01
CA VAL A 120 10.99 -31.13 -30.61
C VAL A 120 10.74 -31.21 -29.09
N GLY A 121 9.69 -30.54 -28.61
CA GLY A 121 9.29 -30.48 -27.21
C GLY A 121 8.46 -29.25 -26.88
N GLU A 122 7.68 -29.33 -25.80
CA GLU A 122 7.00 -28.16 -25.22
C GLU A 122 7.99 -27.35 -24.38
N GLN A 123 8.26 -26.09 -24.78
CA GLN A 123 9.12 -25.19 -24.01
C GLN A 123 8.29 -24.04 -23.43
N VAL A 124 8.48 -23.74 -22.14
CA VAL A 124 7.81 -22.59 -21.52
C VAL A 124 8.70 -21.37 -21.58
N LEU A 125 8.14 -20.23 -22.00
CA LEU A 125 8.84 -18.96 -22.11
C LEU A 125 8.10 -17.87 -21.37
N CYS A 126 8.83 -16.95 -20.74
CA CYS A 126 8.21 -15.73 -20.27
C CYS A 126 7.86 -14.83 -21.46
N ASN A 127 6.89 -13.93 -21.28
CA ASN A 127 6.51 -12.97 -22.32
C ASN A 127 7.68 -12.09 -22.81
N GLY A 128 8.74 -11.94 -21.99
CA GLY A 128 9.95 -11.22 -22.39
C GLY A 128 10.92 -12.05 -23.24
N CYS A 129 10.93 -13.37 -23.11
CA CYS A 129 11.76 -14.24 -23.94
C CYS A 129 11.02 -14.69 -25.22
N SER A 130 9.69 -14.77 -25.19
CA SER A 130 8.89 -15.17 -26.35
C SER A 130 9.01 -14.21 -27.54
N ILE A 131 9.28 -12.92 -27.30
CA ILE A 131 9.45 -11.92 -28.38
C ILE A 131 10.70 -12.16 -29.24
N PHE A 132 11.67 -12.94 -28.73
CA PHE A 132 12.92 -13.22 -29.43
C PHE A 132 12.85 -14.50 -30.28
N GLN A 133 11.71 -15.19 -30.29
CA GLN A 133 11.49 -16.41 -31.07
C GLN A 133 10.87 -16.17 -32.45
N VAL A 134 11.27 -15.08 -33.11
CA VAL A 134 10.86 -14.76 -34.49
C VAL A 134 11.71 -15.47 -35.53
#